data_AF-F2II39-F1
#
_entry.id   AF-F2II39-F1
#
_cell.length_a   1.000
_cell.length_b   1.000
_cell.length_c   1.000
_cell.angle_alpha   90.00
_cell.angle_beta   90.00
_cell.angle_gamma   90.00
#
_symmetry.space_group_name_H-M   'P 1'
#
loop_
_entity.id
_entity.type
_entity.pdbx_description
1 polymer ?
#
loop_
_entity_poly.entity_id
_entity_poly.type
_entity_poly.pdbx_seq_one_letter_code
_entity_poly.pdbx_strand_id
1 'polypeptide(L)' 'MENTQKLQEEITVLEAQLTGDMFADMDIKDKIHNLKMQVEGVRPMDSYIECVGCGS' A
#
# COMPACT_ATOMS: atom_id res chain seq x y z
N MET A 1 3.74 -14.83 15.80
CA MET A 1 2.91 -13.73 15.26
C MET A 1 3.49 -12.39 15.72
N GLU A 2 4.74 -12.08 15.35
CA GLU A 2 5.45 -10.88 15.83
C GLU A 2 5.61 -9.81 14.74
N ASN A 3 5.66 -10.21 13.46
CA ASN A 3 5.81 -9.27 12.33
C ASN A 3 4.57 -8.42 12.09
N THR A 4 3.37 -8.99 12.20
CA THR A 4 2.12 -8.28 11.88
C THR A 4 1.86 -7.10 12.82
N GLN A 5 2.23 -7.25 14.10
CA GLN A 5 2.06 -6.20 15.11
C GLN A 5 2.99 -5.01 14.84
N LYS A 6 4.26 -5.28 14.50
CA LYS A 6 5.23 -4.23 14.11
C LYS A 6 4.77 -3.46 12.87
N LEU A 7 4.25 -4.16 11.87
CA LEU A 7 3.72 -3.52 10.66
C LEU A 7 2.48 -2.65 10.97
N GLN A 8 1.60 -3.08 11.88
CA GLN A 8 0.45 -2.28 12.31
C GLN A 8 0.84 -1.04 13.11
N GLU A 9 1.85 -1.14 13.99
CA GLU A 9 2.41 0.02 14.68
C GLU A 9 3.01 1.02 13.69
N GLU A 10 3.75 0.54 12.70
CA GLU A 10 4.37 1.36 11.66
C GLU A 10 3.33 2.07 10.78
N ILE A 11 2.25 1.36 10.40
CA ILE A 11 1.09 1.97 9.74
C ILE A 11 0.49 3.09 10.60
N THR A 12 0.31 2.85 11.90
CA THR A 12 -0.29 3.84 12.83
C THR A 12 0.57 5.09 12.93
N VAL A 13 1.90 4.93 13.00
CA VAL A 13 2.86 6.04 13.03
C VAL A 13 2.86 6.83 11.72
N LEU A 14 2.72 6.16 10.58
CA LEU A 14 2.61 6.81 9.28
C LEU A 14 1.27 7.53 9.12
N GLU A 15 0.17 6.93 9.58
CA GLU A 15 -1.16 7.56 9.56
C GLU A 15 -1.20 8.83 10.43
N ALA A 16 -0.46 8.86 11.54
CA ALA A 16 -0.32 10.06 12.39
C ALA A 16 0.50 11.19 11.75
N GLN A 17 1.32 10.88 10.73
CA GLN A 17 2.08 11.87 9.97
C GLN A 17 1.28 12.48 8.82
N LEU A 18 0.08 11.96 8.54
CA LEU A 18 -0.79 12.52 7.51
C LEU A 18 -1.20 13.93 7.91
N THR A 19 -0.84 14.87 7.04
CA THR A 19 -1.08 16.30 7.23
C THR A 19 -2.43 16.73 6.68
N GLY A 20 -3.07 15.88 5.86
CA GLY A 20 -4.25 16.20 5.08
C GLY A 20 -3.95 16.87 3.75
N ASP A 21 -2.69 17.24 3.49
CA ASP A 21 -2.24 17.72 2.19
C ASP A 21 -2.01 16.54 1.25
N MET A 22 -2.81 16.46 0.18
CA MET A 22 -2.79 15.32 -0.73
C MET A 22 -1.42 15.06 -1.37
N PHE A 23 -0.62 16.09 -1.61
CA PHE A 23 0.69 15.94 -2.24
C PHE A 23 1.75 15.50 -1.21
N ALA A 24 1.75 16.10 -0.02
CA ALA A 24 2.67 15.71 1.05
C ALA A 24 2.36 14.29 1.59
N ASP A 25 1.09 13.91 1.58
CA ASP A 25 0.62 12.62 2.09
C ASP A 25 0.74 11.49 1.05
N MET A 26 1.05 11.79 -0.22
CA MET A 26 1.08 10.80 -1.30
C MET A 26 2.08 9.67 -1.01
N ASP A 27 3.32 10.02 -0.65
CA ASP A 27 4.38 9.07 -0.31
C ASP A 27 4.04 8.26 0.96
N ILE A 28 3.41 8.91 1.94
CA ILE A 28 3.04 8.28 3.21
C ILE A 28 1.91 7.25 2.98
N LYS A 29 0.91 7.63 2.18
CA LYS A 29 -0.22 6.75 1.82
C LYS A 29 0.23 5.55 1.01
N ASP A 30 1.19 5.72 0.10
CA ASP A 30 1.73 4.61 -0.68
C ASP A 30 2.47 3.60 0.21
N LYS A 31 3.27 4.09 1.17
CA LYS A 31 3.91 3.24 2.18
C LYS A 31 2.89 2.49 3.05
N ILE A 32 1.87 3.20 3.55
CA ILE A 32 0.79 2.58 4.34
C ILE A 32 0.09 1.49 3.54
N HIS A 33 -0.20 1.74 2.26
CA HIS A 33 -0.86 0.77 1.39
C HIS A 33 -0.01 -0.51 1.24
N ASN A 34 1.29 -0.37 0.95
CA ASN A 34 2.21 -1.50 0.85
C ASN A 34 2.30 -2.32 2.16
N LEU A 35 2.39 -1.64 3.32
CA LEU A 35 2.42 -2.31 4.61
C LEU A 35 1.10 -3.02 4.93
N LYS A 36 -0.04 -2.41 4.60
CA LYS A 36 -1.37 -3.03 4.73
C LYS A 36 -1.48 -4.29 3.86
N MET A 37 -0.96 -4.27 2.64
CA MET A 37 -0.91 -5.46 1.78
C MET A 37 -0.11 -6.61 2.39
N GLN A 38 1.02 -6.32 3.04
CA GLN A 38 1.83 -7.33 3.74
C GLN A 38 1.10 -7.90 4.97
N VAL A 39 0.37 -7.07 5.71
CA VAL A 39 -0.43 -7.47 6.88
C VAL A 39 -1.61 -8.34 6.48
N GLU A 40 -2.35 -7.95 5.44
CA GLU A 40 -3.53 -8.68 4.97
C GLU A 40 -3.16 -9.87 4.07
N GLY A 41 -1.91 -9.98 3.63
CA GLY A 41 -1.43 -11.02 2.74
C GLY A 41 -2.00 -10.91 1.31
N VAL A 42 -2.56 -9.75 0.97
CA VAL A 42 -3.15 -9.49 -0.35
C VAL A 42 -1.99 -9.16 -1.29
N ARG A 43 -1.69 -10.09 -2.21
CA ARG A 43 -0.72 -9.83 -3.28
C ARG A 43 -1.19 -8.62 -4.09
N PRO A 44 -0.27 -7.72 -4.51
CA PRO A 44 -0.61 -6.71 -5.50
C PRO A 44 -1.26 -7.44 -6.67
N MET A 45 -2.41 -6.96 -7.13
CA MET A 45 -3.03 -7.46 -8.35
C MET A 45 -1.90 -7.57 -9.37
N ASP A 46 -1.54 -8.82 -9.67
CA ASP A 46 -0.52 -9.20 -10.61
C ASP A 46 -0.88 -8.41 -11.87
N SER A 47 -0.17 -7.31 -12.12
CA SER A 47 -0.41 -6.44 -13.25
C SER A 47 0.17 -7.12 -14.48
N TYR A 48 -0.27 -8.36 -14.72
CA TYR A 48 -0.36 -8.93 -16.03
C TYR A 48 -1.61 -8.31 -16.67
N ILE A 49 -1.50 -7.03 -16.99
CA ILE A 49 -2.36 -6.44 -18.01
C ILE A 49 -1.89 -7.10 -19.31
N GLU A 50 -2.44 -8.27 -19.62
CA GLU A 50 -2.54 -8.65 -21.03
C GLU A 50 -3.43 -7.59 -21.65
N CYS A 51 -2.80 -6.55 -22.17
CA CYS A 51 -3.36 -5.83 -23.29
C CYS A 51 -3.45 -6.87 -24.40
N VAL A 52 -4.53 -7.66 -24.39
CA VAL A 52 -5.00 -8.40 -25.54
C VAL A 52 -5.45 -7.32 -26.50
N GLY A 53 -4.48 -6.74 -27.19
CA GLY A 53 -4.70 -5.92 -28.35
C GLY A 53 -5.46 -6.80 -29.34
N CYS A 54 -6.78 -6.70 -29.31
CA CYS A 54 -7.63 -6.95 -30.46
C CYS A 54 -7.26 -5.88 -31.51
N GLY A 55 -6.10 -6.07 -32.13
CA GLY A 55 -5.63 -5.35 -33.30
C GLY A 55 -5.59 -6.37 -34.42
N SER A 56 -6.67 -6.37 -35.20
CA SER A 56 -6.83 -7.13 -36.44
C SER A 56 -5.70 -6.90 -37.45
#